data_AF-A0A379A1G3-F1
#
_entry.id   AF-A0A379A1G3-F1
#
_cell.length_a   1.000
_cell.length_b   1.000
_cell.length_c   1.000
_cell.angle_alpha   90.00
_cell.angle_beta   90.00
_cell.angle_gamma   90.00
#
_symmetry.space_group_name_H-M   'P 1'
#
loop_
_entity.id
_entity.type
_entity.pdbx_description
1 polymer ?
#
loop_
_entity_poly.entity_id
_entity_poly.type
_entity_poly.pdbx_seq_one_letter_code
_entity_poly.pdbx_strand_id
1 'polypeptide(L)'
;MKPNCSHRFLSWTAAIMLSVAAALSPAAAQQKAPLSPQDQETLNEVNTYFNSVRTMHGDFVQFGPEGGQVEGKFYLERPGKIRFYYNPPAQLDIIADGKSVSVLDRKVQTQDIWPLSETPLRFLLAEQIDLTKDTNVVGVVVEPDLVTVVVEDRTTFNSGKLTLIFDAQTFDLKQWTVTDAQGMDTSVAIYNVTANGPSNPKLFVIDYLAAARQSRN
;
A
#
# COMPACT_ATOMS: atom_id res chain seq x y z
N MET A 1 23.43 75.60 -25.39
CA MET A 1 24.69 75.38 -24.65
C MET A 1 25.31 74.05 -25.07
N LYS A 2 26.49 74.09 -25.69
CA LYS A 2 27.49 72.99 -25.73
C LYS A 2 28.15 72.89 -24.32
N PRO A 3 28.94 71.86 -23.93
CA PRO A 3 29.70 70.91 -24.77
C PRO A 3 29.56 69.41 -24.35
N ASN A 4 29.66 68.47 -25.28
CA ASN A 4 30.87 67.70 -25.64
C ASN A 4 31.23 66.61 -24.62
N CYS A 5 31.18 65.35 -25.06
CA CYS A 5 32.39 64.53 -25.03
C CYS A 5 32.28 63.42 -26.08
N SER A 6 33.15 63.53 -27.08
CA SER A 6 33.54 62.50 -28.04
C SER A 6 34.04 61.25 -27.32
N HIS A 7 33.97 60.07 -27.93
CA HIS A 7 35.15 59.24 -28.20
C HIS A 7 34.81 58.19 -29.26
N ARG A 8 35.47 58.30 -30.42
CA ARG A 8 35.73 57.17 -31.31
C ARG A 8 36.91 56.40 -30.71
N PHE A 9 36.94 55.07 -30.86
CA PHE A 9 38.00 54.34 -31.57
C PHE A 9 38.02 52.85 -31.20
N LEU A 10 37.97 52.06 -32.28
CA LEU A 10 38.67 50.79 -32.54
C LEU A 10 38.50 49.61 -31.57
N SER A 11 37.84 48.59 -32.13
CA SER A 11 37.93 47.16 -31.85
C SER A 11 39.33 46.71 -31.41
N TRP A 12 39.38 45.69 -30.55
CA TRP A 12 40.26 44.52 -30.69
C TRP A 12 39.66 43.32 -29.94
N THR A 13 39.82 42.16 -30.55
CA THR A 13 39.31 40.84 -30.24
C THR A 13 39.84 40.26 -28.93
N ALA A 14 38.98 39.57 -28.18
CA ALA A 14 39.30 38.31 -27.51
C ALA A 14 38.00 37.62 -27.10
N ALA A 15 37.59 36.61 -27.87
CA ALA A 15 36.51 35.70 -27.48
C ALA A 15 37.01 34.85 -26.31
N ILE A 16 36.53 35.15 -25.10
CA ILE A 16 36.70 34.27 -23.95
C ILE A 16 35.69 33.14 -24.14
N MET A 17 36.16 31.95 -24.54
CA MET A 17 35.37 30.73 -24.40
C MET A 17 35.22 30.45 -22.90
N LEU A 18 34.05 30.76 -22.35
CA LEU A 18 33.66 30.28 -21.03
C LEU A 18 33.10 28.87 -21.21
N SER A 19 33.95 27.87 -20.97
CA SER A 19 33.55 26.48 -20.84
C SER A 19 32.65 26.32 -19.62
N VAL A 20 31.33 26.30 -19.81
CA VAL A 20 30.39 25.87 -18.78
C VAL A 20 30.43 24.34 -18.74
N ALA A 21 31.34 23.80 -17.93
CA ALA A 21 31.26 22.41 -17.52
C ALA A 21 30.03 22.28 -16.59
N ALA A 22 28.89 21.89 -17.15
CA ALA A 22 27.74 21.47 -16.36
C ALA A 22 28.15 20.21 -15.58
N ALA A 23 28.43 20.38 -14.29
CA ALA A 23 28.61 19.28 -13.37
C ALA A 23 27.28 18.52 -13.28
N LEU A 24 27.15 17.45 -14.06
CA LEU A 24 26.14 16.43 -13.85
C LEU A 24 26.49 15.75 -12.53
N SER A 25 25.94 16.25 -11.42
CA SER A 25 25.93 15.51 -10.18
C SER A 25 25.11 14.24 -10.43
N PRO A 26 25.68 13.03 -10.30
CA PRO A 26 24.87 11.83 -10.28
C PRO A 26 23.94 11.97 -9.08
N ALA A 27 22.63 11.96 -9.32
CA ALA A 27 21.64 11.78 -8.27
C ALA A 27 22.04 10.50 -7.53
N ALA A 28 22.62 10.67 -6.34
CA ALA A 28 22.99 9.56 -5.49
C ALA A 28 21.69 8.81 -5.21
N ALA A 29 21.57 7.59 -5.74
CA ALA A 29 20.54 6.68 -5.32
C ALA A 29 20.66 6.57 -3.80
N GLN A 30 19.68 7.08 -3.05
CA GLN A 30 19.60 6.87 -1.61
C GLN A 30 19.62 5.35 -1.37
N GLN A 31 20.80 4.82 -1.04
CA GLN A 31 20.92 3.48 -0.51
C GLN A 31 20.20 3.49 0.84
N LYS A 32 19.20 2.61 0.99
CA LYS A 32 18.53 2.38 2.27
C LYS A 32 19.61 2.10 3.32
N ALA A 33 19.73 3.00 4.29
CA ALA A 33 20.60 2.79 5.43
C ALA A 33 20.17 1.49 6.14
N PRO A 34 21.12 0.68 6.63
CA PRO A 34 20.76 -0.48 7.45
C PRO A 34 20.00 0.00 8.68
N LEU A 35 18.97 -0.76 9.07
CA LEU A 35 18.18 -0.50 10.28
C LEU A 35 19.10 -0.48 11.51
N SER A 36 18.84 0.43 12.45
CA SER A 36 19.56 0.41 13.72
C SER A 36 19.15 -0.81 14.56
N PRO A 37 19.94 -1.22 15.57
CA PRO A 37 19.53 -2.32 16.46
C PRO A 37 18.16 -2.09 17.13
N GLN A 38 17.85 -0.84 17.45
CA GLN A 38 16.56 -0.45 18.03
C GLN A 38 15.41 -0.56 17.03
N ASP A 39 15.63 -0.15 15.77
CA ASP A 39 14.63 -0.29 14.71
C ASP A 39 14.34 -1.77 14.42
N GLN A 40 15.38 -2.62 14.49
CA GLN A 40 15.24 -4.06 14.32
C GLN A 40 14.44 -4.68 15.46
N GLU A 41 14.65 -4.24 16.70
CA GLU A 41 13.85 -4.66 17.86
C GLU A 41 12.38 -4.26 17.69
N THR A 42 12.13 -3.00 17.34
CA THR A 42 10.77 -2.49 17.06
C THR A 42 10.08 -3.30 15.96
N LEU A 43 10.78 -3.61 14.87
CA LEU A 43 10.25 -4.45 13.80
C LEU A 43 9.93 -5.88 14.27
N ASN A 44 10.75 -6.46 15.16
CA ASN A 44 10.48 -7.78 15.74
C ASN A 44 9.21 -7.76 16.61
N GLU A 45 8.97 -6.67 17.36
CA GLU A 45 7.77 -6.48 18.17
C GLU A 45 6.53 -6.34 17.28
N VAL A 46 6.60 -5.50 16.22
CA VAL A 46 5.56 -5.41 15.18
C VAL A 46 5.27 -6.77 14.57
N ASN A 47 6.31 -7.53 14.19
CA ASN A 47 6.14 -8.86 13.61
C ASN A 47 5.44 -9.82 14.58
N THR A 48 5.86 -9.83 15.85
CA THR A 48 5.26 -10.66 16.90
C THR A 48 3.79 -10.29 17.11
N TYR A 49 3.50 -9.00 17.28
CA TYR A 49 2.14 -8.52 17.51
C TYR A 49 1.24 -8.82 16.32
N PHE A 50 1.68 -8.48 15.11
CA PHE A 50 0.92 -8.72 13.88
C PHE A 50 0.53 -10.19 13.74
N ASN A 51 1.45 -11.13 13.97
CA ASN A 51 1.18 -12.56 13.88
C ASN A 51 0.30 -13.10 15.03
N SER A 52 0.23 -12.39 16.16
CA SER A 52 -0.65 -12.76 17.28
C SER A 52 -2.13 -12.47 17.00
N VAL A 53 -2.43 -11.53 16.09
CA VAL A 53 -3.81 -11.17 15.75
C VAL A 53 -4.39 -12.19 14.76
N ARG A 54 -5.36 -12.98 15.24
CA ARG A 54 -6.06 -14.00 14.45
C ARG A 54 -7.40 -13.50 13.91
N THR A 55 -8.08 -12.66 14.66
CA THR A 55 -9.34 -12.02 14.24
C THR A 55 -9.25 -10.53 14.47
N MET A 56 -9.91 -9.75 13.62
CA MET A 56 -9.96 -8.31 13.75
C MET A 56 -11.24 -7.79 13.13
N HIS A 57 -11.92 -6.86 13.79
CA HIS A 57 -13.06 -6.17 13.21
C HIS A 57 -13.12 -4.72 13.68
N GLY A 58 -13.74 -3.87 12.88
CA GLY A 58 -13.84 -2.43 13.15
C GLY A 58 -14.43 -1.68 11.98
N ASP A 59 -14.22 -0.38 11.98
CA ASP A 59 -14.60 0.52 10.91
C ASP A 59 -13.39 0.79 9.99
N PHE A 60 -13.66 1.13 8.73
CA PHE A 60 -12.62 1.50 7.78
C PHE A 60 -13.01 2.73 6.95
N VAL A 61 -11.99 3.41 6.46
CA VAL A 61 -12.06 4.35 5.34
C VAL A 61 -11.10 3.86 4.26
N GLN A 62 -11.60 3.75 3.04
CA GLN A 62 -10.80 3.42 1.86
C GLN A 62 -10.65 4.66 0.98
N PHE A 63 -9.45 4.83 0.46
CA PHE A 63 -9.11 5.82 -0.55
C PHE A 63 -8.71 5.07 -1.82
N GLY A 64 -9.48 5.27 -2.89
CA GLY A 64 -9.16 4.74 -4.21
C GLY A 64 -8.11 5.59 -4.93
N PRO A 65 -7.60 5.13 -6.07
CA PRO A 65 -6.51 5.80 -6.79
C PRO A 65 -6.91 7.17 -7.36
N GLU A 66 -8.20 7.38 -7.63
CA GLU A 66 -8.77 8.66 -8.08
C GLU A 66 -9.12 9.61 -6.91
N GLY A 67 -8.70 9.28 -5.68
CA GLY A 67 -8.97 10.06 -4.46
C GLY A 67 -10.39 9.88 -3.90
N GLY A 68 -11.22 9.02 -4.51
CA GLY A 68 -12.55 8.69 -4.01
C GLY A 68 -12.49 8.02 -2.64
N GLN A 69 -13.37 8.44 -1.72
CA GLN A 69 -13.44 7.93 -0.36
C GLN A 69 -14.71 7.11 -0.16
N VAL A 70 -14.56 5.92 0.42
CA VAL A 70 -15.68 5.09 0.87
C VAL A 70 -15.40 4.55 2.26
N GLU A 71 -16.44 4.33 3.04
CA GLU A 71 -16.33 3.87 4.43
C GLU A 71 -17.22 2.66 4.68
N GLY A 72 -16.99 2.00 5.81
CA GLY A 72 -17.80 0.87 6.20
C GLY A 72 -17.21 0.09 7.35
N LYS A 73 -17.57 -1.19 7.41
CA LYS A 73 -17.10 -2.13 8.44
C LYS A 73 -16.31 -3.25 7.81
N PHE A 74 -15.26 -3.68 8.50
CA PHE A 74 -14.47 -4.83 8.09
C PHE A 74 -14.47 -5.92 9.14
N TYR A 75 -14.32 -7.15 8.68
CA TYR A 75 -14.10 -8.34 9.49
C TYR A 75 -12.95 -9.12 8.87
N LEU A 76 -12.00 -9.56 9.67
CA LEU A 76 -10.82 -10.28 9.26
C LEU A 76 -10.67 -11.51 10.15
N GLU A 77 -10.39 -12.65 9.53
CA GLU A 77 -10.06 -13.89 10.20
C GLU A 77 -8.91 -14.56 9.45
N ARG A 78 -7.78 -14.71 10.12
CA ARG A 78 -6.63 -15.42 9.55
C ARG A 78 -6.77 -16.93 9.76
N PRO A 79 -6.34 -17.73 8.78
CA PRO A 79 -5.71 -17.31 7.52
C PRO A 79 -6.72 -16.95 6.42
N GLY A 80 -6.39 -15.91 5.65
CA GLY A 80 -6.90 -15.67 4.31
C GLY A 80 -8.31 -15.10 4.20
N LYS A 81 -9.02 -14.82 5.30
CA LYS A 81 -10.39 -14.33 5.25
C LYS A 81 -10.50 -12.85 5.60
N ILE A 82 -11.26 -12.13 4.80
CA ILE A 82 -11.65 -10.75 5.08
C ILE A 82 -13.01 -10.46 4.44
N ARG A 83 -13.78 -9.56 5.04
CA ARG A 83 -15.06 -9.09 4.52
C ARG A 83 -15.14 -7.59 4.74
N PHE A 84 -15.50 -6.86 3.68
CA PHE A 84 -15.82 -5.44 3.75
C PHE A 84 -17.30 -5.21 3.46
N TYR A 85 -17.97 -4.55 4.38
CA TYR A 85 -19.32 -4.03 4.21
C TYR A 85 -19.25 -2.52 4.03
N TYR A 86 -19.56 -2.04 2.83
CA TYR A 86 -19.52 -0.61 2.52
C TYR A 86 -20.83 0.07 2.93
N ASN A 87 -20.72 1.28 3.47
CA ASN A 87 -21.87 2.11 3.78
C ASN A 87 -22.52 2.64 2.48
N PRO A 88 -23.85 2.83 2.44
CA PRO A 88 -24.50 3.54 1.33
C PRO A 88 -23.88 4.94 1.12
N PRO A 89 -23.80 5.43 -0.13
CA PRO A 89 -24.41 4.89 -1.35
C PRO A 89 -23.56 3.84 -2.08
N ALA A 90 -22.40 3.45 -1.54
CA ALA A 90 -21.56 2.45 -2.17
C ALA A 90 -22.28 1.10 -2.24
N GLN A 91 -22.23 0.48 -3.43
CA GLN A 91 -22.89 -0.80 -3.72
C GLN A 91 -21.88 -1.93 -3.94
N LEU A 92 -20.66 -1.75 -3.43
CA LEU A 92 -19.56 -2.70 -3.55
C LEU A 92 -19.58 -3.69 -2.38
N ASP A 93 -19.15 -4.92 -2.64
CA ASP A 93 -18.97 -5.98 -1.65
C ASP A 93 -17.67 -6.72 -1.94
N ILE A 94 -16.73 -6.72 -0.99
CA ILE A 94 -15.46 -7.45 -1.11
C ILE A 94 -15.39 -8.55 -0.06
N ILE A 95 -15.06 -9.77 -0.49
CA ILE A 95 -14.96 -10.97 0.37
C ILE A 95 -13.73 -11.77 -0.03
N ALA A 96 -12.91 -12.18 0.94
CA ALA A 96 -11.95 -13.26 0.79
C ALA A 96 -12.35 -14.44 1.68
N ASP A 97 -12.31 -15.65 1.14
CA ASP A 97 -12.73 -16.88 1.83
C ASP A 97 -11.56 -17.78 2.27
N GLY A 98 -10.33 -17.30 2.09
CA GLY A 98 -9.10 -18.06 2.30
C GLY A 98 -8.48 -18.64 1.04
N LYS A 99 -9.21 -18.65 -0.08
CA LYS A 99 -8.72 -19.17 -1.38
C LYS A 99 -8.82 -18.12 -2.47
N SER A 100 -9.93 -17.39 -2.51
CA SER A 100 -10.21 -16.39 -3.52
C SER A 100 -10.64 -15.09 -2.89
N VAL A 101 -10.46 -14.00 -3.65
CA VAL A 101 -11.09 -12.69 -3.41
C VAL A 101 -12.19 -12.53 -4.43
N SER A 102 -13.37 -12.14 -3.97
CA SER A 102 -14.48 -11.72 -4.81
C SER A 102 -14.77 -10.24 -4.59
N VAL A 103 -14.96 -9.52 -5.70
CA VAL A 103 -15.43 -8.14 -5.74
C VAL A 103 -16.76 -8.13 -6.47
N LEU A 104 -17.83 -7.82 -5.75
CA LEU A 104 -19.19 -7.73 -6.27
C LEU A 104 -19.61 -6.27 -6.35
N ASP A 105 -19.88 -5.78 -7.56
CA ASP A 105 -20.53 -4.50 -7.79
C ASP A 105 -22.04 -4.73 -8.01
N ARG A 106 -22.85 -4.40 -7.00
CA ARG A 106 -24.30 -4.57 -7.08
C ARG A 106 -24.99 -3.54 -7.96
N LYS A 107 -24.34 -2.42 -8.29
CA LYS A 107 -24.90 -1.38 -9.16
C LYS A 107 -25.03 -1.87 -10.59
N VAL A 108 -24.01 -2.58 -11.07
CA VAL A 108 -23.96 -3.15 -12.43
C VAL A 108 -24.10 -4.68 -12.45
N GLN A 109 -24.31 -5.28 -11.28
CA GLN A 109 -24.49 -6.73 -11.10
C GLN A 109 -23.35 -7.56 -11.68
N THR A 110 -22.11 -7.16 -11.43
CA THR A 110 -20.90 -7.89 -11.83
C THR A 110 -20.20 -8.48 -10.62
N GLN A 111 -19.64 -9.67 -10.76
CA GLN A 111 -18.84 -10.33 -9.74
C GLN A 111 -17.54 -10.84 -10.33
N ASP A 112 -16.44 -10.22 -9.94
CA ASP A 112 -15.11 -10.65 -10.33
C ASP A 112 -14.50 -11.49 -9.20
N ILE A 113 -13.76 -12.54 -9.57
CA ILE A 113 -13.12 -13.46 -8.62
C ILE A 113 -11.70 -13.77 -9.08
N TRP A 114 -10.74 -13.62 -8.16
CA TRP A 114 -9.34 -13.95 -8.37
C TRP A 114 -8.82 -14.87 -7.27
N PRO A 115 -7.82 -15.73 -7.53
CA PRO A 115 -7.09 -16.44 -6.48
C PRO A 115 -6.46 -15.43 -5.51
N LEU A 116 -6.68 -15.60 -4.20
CA LEU A 116 -6.09 -14.73 -3.17
C LEU A 116 -4.56 -14.73 -3.28
N SER A 117 -3.97 -15.89 -3.63
CA SER A 117 -2.54 -16.07 -3.83
C SER A 117 -1.92 -15.18 -4.92
N GLU A 118 -2.73 -14.64 -5.83
CA GLU A 118 -2.30 -13.74 -6.92
C GLU A 118 -2.53 -12.26 -6.59
N THR A 119 -2.86 -11.96 -5.33
CA THR A 119 -3.08 -10.60 -4.85
C THR A 119 -2.09 -10.25 -3.74
N PRO A 120 -1.57 -9.01 -3.69
CA PRO A 120 -0.74 -8.56 -2.57
C PRO A 120 -1.47 -8.65 -1.21
N LEU A 121 -2.80 -8.65 -1.20
CA LEU A 121 -3.63 -8.78 0.00
C LEU A 121 -3.34 -10.08 0.79
N ARG A 122 -2.81 -11.12 0.13
CA ARG A 122 -2.40 -12.37 0.80
C ARG A 122 -1.43 -12.18 1.94
N PHE A 123 -0.55 -11.17 1.88
CA PHE A 123 0.42 -10.90 2.94
C PHE A 123 -0.26 -10.36 4.20
N LEU A 124 -1.30 -9.53 4.05
CA LEU A 124 -2.11 -9.05 5.17
C LEU A 124 -2.85 -10.20 5.86
N LEU A 125 -3.28 -11.19 5.09
CA LEU A 125 -4.13 -12.29 5.55
C LEU A 125 -3.37 -13.60 5.82
N ALA A 126 -2.04 -13.60 5.68
CA ALA A 126 -1.22 -14.78 5.88
C ALA A 126 -1.38 -15.36 7.30
N GLU A 127 -1.28 -16.68 7.45
CA GLU A 127 -1.28 -17.30 8.78
C GLU A 127 -0.11 -16.82 9.63
N GLN A 128 1.05 -16.72 9.00
CA GLN A 128 2.26 -16.13 9.55
C GLN A 128 2.98 -15.38 8.43
N ILE A 129 3.60 -14.26 8.77
CA ILE A 129 4.57 -13.57 7.94
C ILE A 129 5.80 -13.30 8.80
N ASP A 130 6.99 -13.36 8.21
CA ASP A 130 8.21 -12.92 8.89
C ASP A 130 8.66 -11.59 8.29
N LEU A 131 8.22 -10.47 8.88
CA LEU A 131 8.58 -9.13 8.40
C LEU A 131 10.08 -8.80 8.52
N THR A 132 10.87 -9.69 9.16
CA THR A 132 12.29 -9.49 9.45
C THR A 132 13.19 -10.25 8.48
N LYS A 133 12.68 -11.34 7.88
CA LYS A 133 13.45 -12.25 7.01
C LYS A 133 12.80 -12.55 5.68
N ASP A 134 11.52 -12.24 5.50
CA ASP A 134 10.84 -12.50 4.25
C ASP A 134 11.49 -11.67 3.15
N THR A 135 11.95 -12.34 2.10
CA THR A 135 12.57 -11.73 0.91
C THR A 135 11.65 -10.76 0.18
N ASN A 136 10.35 -10.80 0.49
CA ASN A 136 9.35 -9.88 -0.03
C ASN A 136 9.36 -8.54 0.71
N VAL A 137 9.95 -8.42 1.91
CA VAL A 137 10.06 -7.12 2.61
C VAL A 137 11.14 -6.29 1.94
N VAL A 138 10.71 -5.22 1.28
CA VAL A 138 11.61 -4.35 0.50
C VAL A 138 11.90 -3.04 1.19
N GLY A 139 11.18 -2.67 2.25
CA GLY A 139 11.41 -1.43 2.99
C GLY A 139 10.82 -1.44 4.37
N VAL A 140 11.55 -0.85 5.31
CA VAL A 140 11.10 -0.58 6.67
C VAL A 140 11.51 0.85 7.00
N VAL A 141 10.57 1.61 7.55
CA VAL A 141 10.81 2.96 8.08
C VAL A 141 10.23 2.99 9.49
N VAL A 142 11.08 3.29 10.47
CA VAL A 142 10.69 3.44 11.87
C VAL A 142 10.74 4.93 12.20
N GLU A 143 9.61 5.48 12.59
CA GLU A 143 9.42 6.85 13.04
C GLU A 143 8.89 6.86 14.48
N PRO A 144 8.95 7.98 15.21
CA PRO A 144 8.53 8.04 16.61
C PRO A 144 7.09 7.57 16.86
N ASP A 145 6.19 7.80 15.91
CA ASP A 145 4.76 7.50 16.04
C ASP A 145 4.33 6.30 15.19
N LEU A 146 5.08 5.96 14.13
CA LEU A 146 4.67 4.98 13.13
C LEU A 146 5.80 4.05 12.72
N VAL A 147 5.44 2.80 12.40
CA VAL A 147 6.31 1.85 11.70
C VAL A 147 5.68 1.53 10.36
N THR A 148 6.40 1.81 9.27
CA THR A 148 5.96 1.49 7.91
C THR A 148 6.75 0.31 7.37
N VAL A 149 6.05 -0.72 6.91
CA VAL A 149 6.64 -1.92 6.30
C VAL A 149 6.12 -2.08 4.88
N VAL A 150 7.01 -2.16 3.90
CA VAL A 150 6.67 -2.35 2.49
C VAL A 150 7.04 -3.78 2.09
N VAL A 151 6.03 -4.53 1.67
CA VAL A 151 6.15 -5.89 1.16
C VAL A 151 5.84 -5.86 -0.34
N GLU A 152 6.71 -6.47 -1.15
CA GLU A 152 6.55 -6.57 -2.60
C GLU A 152 6.12 -7.98 -2.97
N ASP A 153 5.02 -8.10 -3.71
CA ASP A 153 4.63 -9.35 -4.35
C ASP A 153 5.41 -9.53 -5.67
N ARG A 154 6.26 -10.55 -5.73
CA ARG A 154 7.07 -10.89 -6.92
C ARG A 154 6.51 -12.07 -7.69
N THR A 155 5.22 -12.38 -7.56
CA THR A 155 4.62 -13.48 -8.34
C THR A 155 4.67 -13.20 -9.84
N THR A 156 4.72 -14.28 -10.63
CA THR A 156 4.82 -14.25 -12.10
C THR A 156 3.63 -13.55 -12.78
N PHE A 157 2.47 -13.51 -12.12
CA PHE A 157 1.21 -13.09 -12.74
C PHE A 157 0.73 -11.71 -12.32
N ASN A 158 1.15 -11.21 -11.14
CA ASN A 158 0.73 -9.91 -10.67
C ASN A 158 1.77 -9.33 -9.69
N SER A 159 2.64 -8.45 -10.20
CA SER A 159 3.56 -7.69 -9.34
C SER A 159 2.82 -6.56 -8.67
N GLY A 160 2.88 -6.48 -7.35
CA GLY A 160 2.24 -5.40 -6.59
C GLY A 160 2.98 -5.14 -5.29
N LYS A 161 2.56 -4.12 -4.55
CA LYS A 161 3.13 -3.79 -3.24
C LYS A 161 2.03 -3.70 -2.20
N LEU A 162 2.35 -4.15 -1.01
CA LEU A 162 1.56 -3.94 0.19
C LEU A 162 2.38 -3.10 1.16
N THR A 163 1.93 -1.88 1.42
CA THR A 163 2.48 -1.04 2.48
C THR A 163 1.62 -1.19 3.71
N LEU A 164 2.20 -1.55 4.84
CA LEU A 164 1.55 -1.69 6.13
C LEU A 164 2.04 -0.57 7.04
N ILE A 165 1.12 0.09 7.75
CA ILE A 165 1.42 1.16 8.70
C ILE A 165 0.92 0.74 10.07
N PHE A 166 1.83 0.72 11.03
CA PHE A 166 1.59 0.35 12.41
C PHE A 166 1.85 1.55 13.33
N ASP A 167 1.19 1.54 14.49
CA ASP A 167 1.55 2.42 15.61
C ASP A 167 2.88 1.97 16.23
N ALA A 168 3.82 2.90 16.44
CA ALA A 168 5.13 2.54 16.97
C ALA A 168 5.13 2.17 18.45
N GLN A 169 4.07 2.50 19.20
CA GLN A 169 3.98 2.24 20.64
C GLN A 169 3.10 1.02 20.94
N THR A 170 1.99 0.85 20.22
CA THR A 170 1.07 -0.27 20.44
C THR A 170 1.22 -1.41 19.43
N PHE A 171 1.95 -1.18 18.34
CA PHE A 171 2.11 -2.11 17.21
C PHE A 171 0.81 -2.44 16.46
N ASP A 172 -0.28 -1.75 16.79
CA ASP A 172 -1.56 -1.91 16.10
C ASP A 172 -1.45 -1.54 14.63
N LEU A 173 -1.97 -2.39 13.76
CA LEU A 173 -2.17 -2.04 12.36
C LEU A 173 -3.16 -0.87 12.29
N LYS A 174 -2.77 0.22 11.63
CA LYS A 174 -3.62 1.41 11.42
C LYS A 174 -4.08 1.55 9.99
N GLN A 175 -3.24 1.17 9.03
CA GLN A 175 -3.54 1.31 7.63
C GLN A 175 -2.77 0.28 6.80
N TRP A 176 -3.31 -0.06 5.64
CA TRP A 176 -2.53 -0.64 4.57
C TRP A 176 -2.84 -0.01 3.22
N THR A 177 -1.88 -0.06 2.30
CA THR A 177 -2.03 0.37 0.91
C THR A 177 -1.64 -0.78 0.00
N VAL A 178 -2.52 -1.12 -0.94
CA VAL A 178 -2.22 -2.03 -2.04
C VAL A 178 -1.90 -1.19 -3.27
N THR A 179 -0.73 -1.40 -3.84
CA THR A 179 -0.32 -0.88 -5.15
C THR A 179 -0.38 -2.04 -6.14
N ASP A 180 -1.14 -1.90 -7.22
CA ASP A 180 -1.23 -2.91 -8.29
C ASP A 180 -0.07 -2.80 -9.31
N ALA A 181 -0.10 -3.66 -10.33
CA ALA A 181 0.93 -3.69 -11.39
C ALA A 181 0.97 -2.42 -12.25
N GLN A 182 -0.12 -1.65 -12.26
CA GLN A 182 -0.24 -0.38 -12.95
C GLN A 182 0.28 0.80 -12.10
N GLY A 183 0.61 0.55 -10.83
CA GLY A 183 1.06 1.57 -9.89
C GLY A 183 -0.10 2.34 -9.24
N MET A 184 -1.32 1.82 -9.32
CA MET A 184 -2.49 2.45 -8.74
C MET A 184 -2.62 2.04 -7.27
N ASP A 185 -2.74 3.05 -6.40
CA ASP A 185 -2.82 2.85 -4.96
C ASP A 185 -4.27 2.78 -4.48
N THR A 186 -4.56 1.78 -3.65
CA THR A 186 -5.78 1.70 -2.84
C THR A 186 -5.40 1.56 -1.38
N SER A 187 -5.74 2.56 -0.58
CA SER A 187 -5.44 2.60 0.86
C SER A 187 -6.66 2.30 1.70
N VAL A 188 -6.50 1.57 2.79
CA VAL A 188 -7.53 1.28 3.79
C VAL A 188 -6.99 1.64 5.16
N ALA A 189 -7.56 2.68 5.77
CA ALA A 189 -7.32 3.05 7.16
C ALA A 189 -8.40 2.44 8.05
N ILE A 190 -8.03 1.92 9.22
CA ILE A 190 -8.94 1.24 10.16
C ILE A 190 -8.97 1.91 11.53
N TYR A 191 -10.14 1.90 12.14
CA TYR A 191 -10.38 2.51 13.45
C TYR A 191 -11.50 1.76 14.20
N ASN A 192 -11.69 2.07 15.49
CA ASN A 192 -12.58 1.33 16.40
C ASN A 192 -12.33 -0.19 16.37
N VAL A 193 -11.05 -0.57 16.33
CA VAL A 193 -10.63 -1.95 16.10
C VAL A 193 -10.74 -2.79 17.37
N THR A 194 -11.34 -3.96 17.24
CA THR A 194 -11.27 -5.04 18.22
C THR A 194 -10.48 -6.21 17.63
N ALA A 195 -9.29 -6.45 18.17
CA ALA A 195 -8.46 -7.60 17.82
C ALA A 195 -8.80 -8.82 18.70
N ASN A 196 -8.61 -10.02 18.16
CA ASN A 196 -8.81 -11.31 18.84
C ASN A 196 -10.20 -11.49 19.48
N GLY A 197 -11.21 -10.83 18.92
CA GLY A 197 -12.60 -11.00 19.29
C GLY A 197 -13.28 -12.19 18.61
N PRO A 198 -14.56 -12.48 18.93
CA PRO A 198 -15.34 -13.51 18.27
C PRO A 198 -15.44 -13.29 16.75
N SER A 199 -15.41 -14.38 16.00
CA SER A 199 -15.64 -14.37 14.55
C SER A 199 -16.85 -15.22 14.16
N ASN A 200 -17.44 -14.91 13.01
CA ASN A 200 -18.53 -15.67 12.42
C ASN A 200 -18.09 -16.17 11.03
N PRO A 201 -17.83 -17.47 10.85
CA PRO A 201 -17.37 -18.02 9.58
C PRO A 201 -18.30 -17.73 8.38
N LYS A 202 -19.59 -17.48 8.62
CA LYS A 202 -20.57 -17.17 7.57
C LYS A 202 -20.33 -15.81 6.89
N LEU A 203 -19.50 -14.94 7.48
CA LEU A 203 -19.17 -13.63 6.91
C LEU A 203 -18.28 -13.74 5.66
N PHE A 204 -17.59 -14.87 5.48
CA PHE A 204 -16.53 -15.04 4.50
C PHE A 204 -16.91 -15.99 3.35
N VAL A 205 -18.20 -16.08 3.02
CA VAL A 205 -18.71 -16.99 1.98
C VAL A 205 -18.82 -16.25 0.65
N ILE A 206 -18.19 -16.78 -0.39
CA ILE A 206 -18.31 -16.32 -1.78
C ILE A 206 -19.34 -17.18 -2.51
N ASP A 207 -20.29 -16.56 -3.22
CA ASP A 207 -21.17 -17.26 -4.16
C ASP A 207 -20.46 -17.41 -5.52
N TYR A 208 -19.84 -18.57 -5.75
CA TYR A 208 -19.16 -18.88 -7.01
C TYR A 208 -20.12 -19.18 -8.17
N LEU A 209 -21.37 -19.55 -7.88
CA LEU A 209 -22.34 -19.90 -8.91
C LEU A 209 -22.93 -18.64 -9.56
N ALA A 210 -23.06 -17.55 -8.82
CA ALA A 210 -23.46 -16.25 -9.36
C ALA A 210 -22.52 -15.78 -10.48
N ALA A 211 -21.20 -15.79 -10.24
CA ALA A 211 -20.19 -15.46 -11.24
C ALA A 211 -20.24 -16.40 -12.47
N ALA A 212 -20.40 -17.71 -12.27
CA ALA A 212 -20.48 -18.67 -13.37
C ALA A 212 -21.73 -18.52 -14.25
N ARG A 213 -22.82 -17.92 -13.75
CA ARG A 213 -24.00 -17.59 -14.56
C ARG A 213 -23.79 -16.33 -15.39
N GLN A 214 -23.06 -15.34 -14.87
CA GLN A 214 -22.75 -14.11 -15.60
C GLN A 214 -21.91 -14.39 -16.84
N SER A 215 -20.90 -15.26 -16.76
CA SER A 215 -20.01 -15.57 -17.91
C SER A 215 -20.66 -16.33 -19.05
N ARG A 216 -21.93 -16.77 -18.90
CA ARG A 216 -22.68 -17.53 -19.91
C ARG A 216 -23.69 -16.68 -20.69
N ASN A 217 -23.91 -15.43 -20.30
CA ASN A 217 -24.84 -14.49 -20.94
C ASN A 217 -24.07 -13.41 -21.71
#